data_AF-F3KJB5-F1
#
_entry.id   AF-F3KJB5-F1
#
_cell.length_a   1.000
_cell.length_b   1.000
_cell.length_c   1.000
_cell.angle_alpha   90.00
_cell.angle_beta   90.00
_cell.angle_gamma   90.00
#
_symmetry.space_group_name_H-M   'P 1'
#
loop_
_entity.id
_entity.type
_entity.pdbx_description
1 polymer ?
#
loop_
_entity_poly.entity_id
_entity_poly.type
_entity_poly.pdbx_seq_one_letter_code
_entity_poly.pdbx_strand_id
1 'polypeptide(L)' 'MSMQGSKSSLMQDLYFKKSPDVKSSVSEVECYICGKGIQDGCCITAKTLPYGTALFCDIHYALQ' A
#
# COMPACT_ATOMS: atom_id res chain seq x y z
N MET A 1 38.11 -11.10 42.50
CA MET A 1 36.79 -10.45 42.57
C MET A 1 36.30 -10.28 41.14
N SER A 2 35.29 -11.09 40.82
CA SER A 2 34.69 -11.23 39.49
C SER A 2 33.90 -9.97 39.14
N MET A 3 34.05 -9.46 37.93
CA MET A 3 33.02 -8.72 37.21
C MET A 3 33.46 -8.56 35.75
N GLN A 4 33.38 -9.66 35.00
CA GLN A 4 33.42 -9.58 33.55
C GLN A 4 31.98 -9.30 33.13
N GLY A 5 31.64 -8.00 33.04
CA GLY A 5 30.33 -7.52 32.65
C GLY A 5 29.90 -8.18 31.35
N SER A 6 28.77 -8.88 31.41
CA SER A 6 28.15 -9.60 30.31
C SER A 6 28.11 -8.74 29.05
N LYS A 7 28.86 -9.13 28.03
CA LYS A 7 28.74 -8.59 26.67
C LYS A 7 27.47 -9.11 26.01
N SER A 8 26.30 -8.93 26.64
CA SER A 8 25.01 -9.17 26.00
C SER A 8 24.69 -8.01 25.06
N SER A 9 25.53 -7.83 24.04
CA SER A 9 25.23 -6.92 22.94
C SER A 9 24.17 -7.57 22.05
N LEU A 10 22.91 -7.40 22.46
CA LEU A 10 21.81 -7.06 21.57
C LEU A 10 21.48 -8.09 20.46
N MET A 11 21.27 -9.37 20.80
CA MET A 11 20.51 -10.27 19.91
C MET A 11 19.08 -9.79 19.67
N GLN A 12 18.51 -9.01 20.60
CA GLN A 12 17.21 -8.35 20.42
C GLN A 12 17.19 -7.42 19.21
N ASP A 13 18.24 -6.63 18.99
CA ASP A 13 18.28 -5.72 17.84
C ASP A 13 18.33 -6.46 16.50
N LEU A 14 18.93 -7.65 16.43
CA LEU A 14 18.90 -8.48 15.22
C LEU A 14 17.53 -9.15 14.99
N TYR A 15 16.81 -9.47 16.07
CA TYR A 15 15.51 -10.15 16.01
C TYR A 15 14.36 -9.18 15.71
N PHE A 16 14.39 -7.97 16.28
CA PHE A 16 13.35 -6.94 16.10
C PHE A 16 13.58 -6.00 14.90
N LYS A 17 14.81 -5.85 14.40
CA LYS A 17 15.12 -5.08 13.17
C LYS A 17 14.75 -5.81 11.88
N LYS A 18 13.88 -6.83 12.00
CA LYS A 18 13.35 -7.64 10.92
C LYS A 18 11.91 -7.26 10.56
N SER A 19 11.50 -6.02 10.81
CA SER A 19 10.39 -5.43 10.05
C SER A 19 10.93 -5.19 8.64
N PRO A 20 10.50 -5.95 7.61
CA PRO A 20 10.88 -5.61 6.25
C PRO A 20 10.45 -4.17 6.01
N ASP A 21 11.34 -3.37 5.42
CA ASP A 21 11.04 -2.02 4.99
C ASP A 21 9.88 -2.11 3.99
N VAL A 22 8.65 -1.85 4.44
CA VAL A 22 7.45 -2.00 3.63
C VAL A 22 7.48 -0.88 2.59
N LYS A 23 7.98 -1.21 1.39
CA LYS A 23 7.95 -0.31 0.24
C LYS A 23 6.53 -0.26 -0.29
N SER A 24 5.82 0.81 0.05
CA SER A 24 4.51 1.12 -0.51
C SER A 24 4.64 2.28 -1.50
N SER A 25 3.91 2.19 -2.60
CA SER A 25 3.74 3.27 -3.57
C SER A 25 2.26 3.63 -3.63
N VAL A 26 1.96 4.92 -3.58
CA VAL A 26 0.61 5.44 -3.82
C VAL A 26 0.61 6.19 -5.14
N SER A 27 -0.43 5.99 -5.94
CA SER A 27 -0.71 6.77 -7.13
C SER A 27 -2.12 7.33 -7.01
N GLU A 28 -2.33 8.52 -7.58
CA GLU A 28 -3.66 9.07 -7.72
C GLU A 28 -4.51 8.19 -8.64
N VAL A 29 -5.80 8.09 -8.35
CA VAL A 29 -6.72 7.15 -8.98
C VAL A 29 -7.84 7.94 -9.63
N GLU A 30 -7.92 7.84 -10.95
CA GLU A 30 -8.88 8.58 -11.78
C GLU A 30 -9.67 7.62 -12.66
N CYS A 31 -10.91 7.99 -12.99
CA CYS A 31 -11.72 7.25 -13.95
C CYS A 31 -11.11 7.33 -15.34
N TYR A 32 -10.89 6.18 -15.97
CA TYR A 32 -10.33 6.08 -17.32
C TYR A 32 -11.17 6.80 -18.40
N ILE A 33 -12.47 7.02 -18.16
CA ILE A 33 -13.38 7.63 -19.15
C ILE A 33 -13.44 9.15 -19.02
N CYS A 34 -13.60 9.68 -17.81
CA CYS A 34 -13.80 11.13 -17.60
C CYS A 34 -12.68 11.84 -16.86
N GLY A 35 -11.64 11.12 -16.41
CA GLY A 35 -10.53 11.68 -15.64
C GLY A 35 -10.89 12.12 -14.22
N LYS A 36 -12.15 11.96 -13.79
CA LYS A 36 -12.56 12.32 -12.43
C LYS A 36 -11.97 11.36 -11.41
N GLY A 37 -11.39 11.90 -10.36
CA GLY A 37 -10.83 11.15 -9.25
C GLY A 37 -11.71 11.17 -8.01
N ILE A 38 -11.15 10.66 -6.92
CA ILE A 38 -11.81 10.67 -5.60
C ILE A 38 -12.04 12.12 -5.11
N GLN A 39 -11.14 13.05 -5.48
CA GLN A 39 -11.24 14.46 -5.11
C GLN A 39 -12.50 15.15 -5.68
N ASP A 40 -13.04 14.62 -6.77
CA ASP A 40 -14.27 15.12 -7.40
C ASP A 40 -15.56 14.57 -6.75
N GLY A 41 -15.43 13.79 -5.67
CA GLY A 41 -16.54 13.11 -5.01
C GLY A 41 -17.02 11.86 -5.75
N CYS A 42 -16.24 11.33 -6.70
CA CYS A 42 -16.53 10.09 -7.39
C CYS A 42 -16.03 8.86 -6.61
N CYS A 43 -16.81 7.78 -6.64
CA CYS A 43 -16.34 6.48 -6.16
C CYS A 43 -15.64 5.76 -7.31
N ILE A 44 -14.35 5.42 -7.16
CA ILE A 44 -13.59 4.72 -8.20
C ILE A 44 -13.50 3.23 -7.91
N THR A 45 -13.88 2.42 -8.90
CA THR A 45 -13.83 0.96 -8.87
C THR A 45 -12.77 0.44 -9.83
N ALA A 46 -11.89 -0.43 -9.34
CA ALA A 46 -10.94 -1.17 -10.16
C ALA A 46 -11.58 -2.46 -10.69
N LYS A 47 -11.51 -2.66 -12.00
CA LYS A 47 -12.01 -3.86 -12.67
C LYS A 47 -10.89 -4.52 -13.46
N THR A 48 -10.63 -5.79 -13.15
CA THR A 48 -9.70 -6.61 -13.93
C THR A 48 -10.34 -6.98 -15.26
N LEU A 49 -9.66 -6.63 -16.35
CA LEU A 49 -9.97 -6.99 -17.73
C LEU A 49 -8.88 -7.96 -18.24
N PRO A 50 -9.10 -8.66 -19.38
CA PRO A 50 -8.12 -9.61 -19.90
C PRO A 50 -6.71 -9.04 -20.15
N TYR A 51 -6.61 -7.73 -20.39
CA TYR A 51 -5.35 -7.04 -20.72
C TYR A 51 -4.81 -6.14 -19.60
N GLY A 52 -5.43 -6.14 -18.42
CA GLY A 52 -5.01 -5.31 -17.30
C GLY A 52 -6.16 -4.83 -16.43
N THR A 53 -5.89 -3.90 -15.51
CA THR A 53 -6.90 -3.31 -14.62
C THR A 53 -7.32 -1.94 -15.13
N ALA A 54 -8.62 -1.71 -15.25
CA ALA A 54 -9.19 -0.41 -15.60
C ALA A 54 -9.96 0.18 -14.40
N LEU A 55 -9.99 1.51 -14.34
CA LEU A 55 -10.59 2.28 -13.24
C LEU A 55 -11.81 3.03 -13.74
N PHE A 56 -12.94 2.88 -13.06
CA PHE A 56 -14.21 3.47 -13.46
C PHE A 56 -14.88 4.19 -12.28
N CYS A 57 -15.46 5.36 -12.52
CA CYS A 57 -16.32 6.00 -11.52
C CYS A 57 -17.70 5.33 -11.46
N ASP A 58 -18.43 5.59 -10.39
CA ASP A 58 -19.82 5.17 -10.14
C ASP A 58 -20.79 5.50 -11.29
N ILE A 59 -20.53 6.57 -12.04
CA ILE A 59 -21.32 6.96 -13.21
C ILE A 59 -21.05 6.03 -14.41
N HIS A 60 -19.77 5.67 -14.61
CA HIS A 60 -19.32 4.88 -15.77
C HIS A 60 -19.30 3.37 -15.51
N TYR A 61 -19.40 2.97 -14.25
CA TYR A 61 -19.55 1.60 -13.84
C TYR A 61 -20.45 1.54 -12.62
N ALA A 62 -21.76 1.61 -12.86
CA ALA A 62 -22.75 1.34 -11.84
C ALA A 62 -22.58 -0.12 -11.39
N LEU A 63 -22.07 -0.30 -10.17
CA LEU A 63 -22.11 -1.57 -9.48
C LEU A 63 -23.59 -1.89 -9.21
N GLN A 64 -24.21 -2.65 -10.12
CA GLN A 64 -25.55 -3.24 -9.95
C GLN A 64 -25.48 -4.46 -9.03
#